data_AF-A0A9D5P9C9-F1
#
_entry.id   AF-A0A9D5P9C9-F1
#
_cell.length_a   1.000
_cell.length_b   1.000
_cell.length_c   1.000
_cell.angle_alpha   90.00
_cell.angle_beta   90.00
_cell.angle_gamma   90.00
#
_symmetry.space_group_name_H-M   'P 1'
#
loop_
_entity.id
_entity.type
_entity.pdbx_description
1 polymer ?
#
loop_
_entity_poly.entity_id
_entity_poly.type
_entity_poly.pdbx_seq_one_letter_code
_entity_poly.pdbx_strand_id
1 'polypeptide(L)'
;MKKDLSKILITLLLPSCFVINTSGQTATMSASSARGESNTLEVTYTVGEAIVGYSDNNANARENIANAKFVVSNGYEIGLSTTRHIIHYYIADKEYAADTFYTGDLIIPISDPYIGHDSAFISWDNVLPERMPSNDIILNAIVDERTYDLQLAENYCPGDTINIKLSSNWAPNDIESFSLKSDVDSFPIITEKKFKHEDGIAIASFVLPSNYGKGGHAVSAKMTVSYFDGYRKEMKEFSVNVGYDKEFITPKVGNVITVDDIGEPVYTYQWQKDGENLPGETNKIYQDEKGLNGAYSVIVGTAEGLKTICPQSLYFAAADKKGFSTESVIVKHGEDFDLTLDGFTADELKKGEIIVFDYKGSLALAPIKPADRTITLNLSHVGAYVVAFTQGKHKRYTTKVIVK
;
A
#
# COMPACT_ATOMS: atom_id res chain seq x y z
N MET A 1 29.88 -46.41 27.51
CA MET A 1 29.01 -45.87 26.44
C MET A 1 27.86 -46.85 26.25
N LYS A 2 26.81 -46.76 27.08
CA LYS A 2 25.59 -47.60 26.96
C LYS A 2 24.55 -46.73 26.27
N LYS A 3 24.16 -47.09 25.05
CA LYS A 3 22.99 -46.51 24.37
C LYS A 3 21.76 -46.89 25.19
N ASP A 4 21.14 -45.89 25.77
CA ASP A 4 19.86 -45.98 26.45
C ASP A 4 18.79 -46.32 25.38
N LEU A 5 18.25 -47.54 25.44
CA LEU A 5 17.24 -48.08 24.52
C LEU A 5 15.84 -48.03 25.17
N SER A 6 15.57 -47.00 25.98
CA SER A 6 14.38 -46.90 26.84
C SER A 6 13.04 -46.72 26.12
N LYS A 7 13.00 -46.65 24.78
CA LYS A 7 11.75 -46.58 24.02
C LYS A 7 11.88 -47.28 22.66
N ILE A 8 11.65 -48.60 22.63
CA ILE A 8 11.31 -49.30 21.39
C ILE A 8 9.81 -49.58 21.47
N LEU A 9 9.02 -48.73 20.82
CA LEU A 9 7.60 -48.98 20.60
C LEU A 9 7.48 -49.87 19.36
N ILE A 10 7.15 -51.15 19.55
CA ILE A 10 6.89 -52.07 18.44
C ILE A 10 5.41 -51.97 18.10
N THR A 11 5.07 -51.25 17.04
CA THR A 11 3.70 -51.19 16.51
C THR A 11 3.41 -52.44 15.69
N LEU A 12 2.67 -53.39 16.26
CA LEU A 12 2.21 -54.59 15.56
C LEU A 12 0.82 -54.34 14.96
N LEU A 13 0.73 -54.26 13.63
CA LEU A 13 -0.54 -54.35 12.89
C LEU A 13 -0.99 -55.82 12.87
N LEU A 14 -1.78 -56.24 13.87
CA LEU A 14 -2.23 -57.64 14.01
C LEU A 14 -3.56 -57.87 13.27
N PRO A 15 -3.68 -58.95 12.46
CA PRO A 15 -4.97 -59.41 11.94
C PRO A 15 -5.78 -60.15 13.02
N SER A 16 -7.07 -60.33 12.73
CA SER A 16 -8.21 -60.54 13.62
C SER A 16 -8.21 -61.74 14.58
N CYS A 17 -7.20 -62.60 14.57
CA CYS A 17 -7.10 -63.74 15.49
C CYS A 17 -5.63 -64.05 15.79
N PHE A 18 -5.29 -64.27 17.06
CA PHE A 18 -4.00 -64.83 17.48
C PHE A 18 -4.21 -66.11 18.29
N VAL A 19 -3.25 -67.03 18.24
CA VAL A 19 -3.22 -68.27 19.03
C VAL A 19 -1.97 -68.25 19.89
N ILE A 20 -2.12 -68.31 21.21
CA ILE A 20 -1.00 -68.51 22.14
C ILE A 20 -0.89 -70.01 22.39
N ASN A 21 0.24 -70.60 22.03
CA ASN A 21 0.53 -72.00 22.34
C ASN A 21 1.49 -72.03 23.53
N THR A 22 1.04 -72.56 24.66
CA THR A 22 1.86 -72.67 25.87
C THR A 22 2.38 -74.09 26.02
N SER A 23 3.64 -74.32 25.67
CA SER A 23 4.38 -75.53 26.03
C SER A 23 5.65 -75.17 26.78
N GLY A 24 5.56 -75.15 28.12
CA GLY A 24 6.69 -74.77 28.99
C GLY A 24 6.82 -73.25 29.20
N GLN A 25 7.85 -72.83 29.96
CA GLN A 25 8.08 -71.45 30.45
C GLN A 25 8.37 -70.39 29.37
N THR A 26 7.98 -70.64 28.12
CA THR A 26 8.14 -69.73 26.99
C THR A 26 6.83 -69.74 26.20
N ALA A 27 6.20 -68.58 26.04
CA ALA A 27 5.10 -68.41 25.11
C ALA A 27 5.63 -67.69 23.87
N THR A 28 5.48 -68.32 22.71
CA THR A 28 5.88 -67.73 21.43
C THR A 28 4.67 -67.06 20.79
N MET A 29 4.79 -65.78 20.41
CA MET A 29 3.76 -65.08 19.66
C MET A 29 4.05 -65.18 18.16
N SER A 30 3.18 -65.88 17.43
CA SER A 30 3.27 -66.01 15.97
C SER A 30 2.10 -65.28 15.32
N ALA A 31 2.36 -64.32 14.43
CA ALA A 31 1.35 -63.72 13.56
C ALA A 31 1.58 -64.20 12.12
N SER A 32 0.56 -64.77 11.49
CA SER A 32 0.58 -65.08 10.06
C SER A 32 -0.30 -64.09 9.30
N SER A 33 0.23 -63.51 8.25
CA SER A 33 -0.56 -62.72 7.30
C SER A 33 -1.23 -63.65 6.28
N ALA A 34 -2.43 -63.31 5.82
CA ALA A 34 -3.16 -64.08 4.81
C ALA A 34 -2.47 -64.13 3.41
N ARG A 35 -1.26 -63.57 3.28
CA ARG A 35 -0.43 -63.58 2.06
C ARG A 35 0.93 -64.26 2.20
N GLY A 36 1.14 -65.08 3.24
CA GLY A 36 2.24 -66.06 3.26
C GLY A 36 3.61 -65.54 3.68
N GLU A 37 3.73 -64.29 4.13
CA GLU A 37 4.93 -63.82 4.84
C GLU A 37 4.64 -63.77 6.34
N SER A 38 5.46 -64.50 7.10
CA SER A 38 5.37 -64.65 8.56
C SER A 38 6.44 -63.78 9.20
N ASN A 39 6.03 -62.71 9.89
CA ASN A 39 6.92 -61.92 10.73
C ASN A 39 6.78 -62.42 12.18
N THR A 40 7.84 -63.01 12.72
CA THR A 40 7.85 -63.58 14.08
C THR A 40 8.44 -62.57 15.06
N LEU A 41 7.72 -62.26 16.14
CA LEU A 41 8.25 -61.50 17.27
C LEU A 41 8.39 -62.42 18.48
N GLU A 42 9.62 -62.67 18.94
CA GLU A 42 9.87 -63.42 20.17
C GLU A 42 9.81 -62.48 21.39
N VAL A 43 8.89 -62.76 22.32
CA VAL A 43 8.79 -62.07 23.61
C VAL A 43 8.97 -63.09 24.73
N THR A 44 10.02 -62.92 25.54
CA THR A 44 10.30 -63.80 26.69
C THR A 44 9.78 -63.15 27.98
N TYR A 45 8.95 -63.84 28.75
CA TYR A 45 8.54 -63.40 30.09
C TYR A 45 8.53 -64.57 31.09
N THR A 46 8.65 -64.27 32.38
CA THR A 46 8.64 -65.25 33.47
C THR A 46 7.27 -65.24 34.16
N VAL A 47 6.60 -66.39 34.23
CA VAL A 47 5.23 -66.49 34.76
C VAL A 47 5.21 -66.38 36.30
N GLY A 48 4.57 -65.33 36.82
CA GLY A 48 3.97 -65.30 38.16
C GLY A 48 2.49 -64.97 38.01
N GLU A 49 1.61 -65.91 38.39
CA GLU A 49 0.14 -65.88 38.40
C GLU A 49 -0.57 -64.91 37.43
N ALA A 50 -0.99 -65.42 36.26
CA ALA A 50 -2.03 -64.78 35.46
C ALA A 50 -3.01 -65.83 34.91
N ILE A 51 -4.29 -65.63 35.22
CA ILE A 51 -5.42 -66.43 34.78
C ILE A 51 -5.61 -66.23 33.26
N VAL A 52 -5.62 -67.33 32.51
CA VAL A 52 -5.84 -67.36 31.05
C VAL A 52 -7.34 -67.49 30.78
N GLY A 53 -7.94 -66.47 30.15
CA GLY A 53 -9.31 -66.53 29.64
C GLY A 53 -9.35 -67.04 28.19
N TYR A 54 -10.04 -68.16 27.97
CA TYR A 54 -10.26 -68.84 26.70
C TYR A 54 -11.58 -68.36 26.04
N SER A 55 -11.69 -68.36 24.70
CA SER A 55 -13.00 -68.43 24.04
C SER A 55 -13.04 -69.60 23.07
N ASP A 56 -13.90 -70.57 23.35
CA ASP A 56 -14.21 -71.72 22.50
C ASP A 56 -15.09 -71.29 21.31
N ASN A 57 -15.04 -72.06 20.22
CA ASN A 57 -15.90 -71.95 19.05
C ASN A 57 -17.33 -72.43 19.33
N ASN A 58 -17.94 -71.97 20.43
CA ASN A 58 -19.35 -72.22 20.72
C ASN A 58 -20.11 -70.90 20.75
N ALA A 59 -21.06 -70.77 19.82
CA ALA A 59 -21.94 -69.62 19.70
C ALA A 59 -22.69 -69.43 21.03
N ASN A 60 -22.33 -68.37 21.78
CA ASN A 60 -23.14 -67.62 22.76
C ASN A 60 -22.31 -66.72 23.70
N ALA A 61 -20.99 -66.61 23.55
CA ALA A 61 -20.17 -65.61 24.26
C ALA A 61 -19.96 -64.33 23.43
N ARG A 62 -21.05 -63.68 23.01
CA ARG A 62 -21.01 -62.32 22.48
C ARG A 62 -21.59 -61.38 23.53
N GLU A 63 -20.80 -61.04 24.53
CA GLU A 63 -20.94 -59.80 25.32
C GLU A 63 -19.82 -59.76 26.37
N ASN A 64 -19.04 -58.67 26.37
CA ASN A 64 -18.00 -58.31 27.34
C ASN A 64 -16.63 -59.03 27.28
N ILE A 65 -15.87 -58.82 26.21
CA ILE A 65 -14.40 -58.76 26.31
C ILE A 65 -14.00 -57.28 26.23
N ALA A 66 -14.31 -56.53 27.28
CA ALA A 66 -13.78 -55.19 27.49
C ALA A 66 -12.52 -55.32 28.36
N ASN A 67 -11.39 -54.86 27.84
CA ASN A 67 -10.14 -54.58 28.57
C ASN A 67 -9.35 -55.81 29.05
N ALA A 68 -8.70 -56.53 28.12
CA ALA A 68 -7.59 -57.43 28.48
C ALA A 68 -6.30 -56.60 28.69
N LYS A 69 -5.96 -56.35 29.96
CA LYS A 69 -4.73 -55.67 30.38
C LYS A 69 -3.62 -56.71 30.62
N PHE A 70 -2.55 -56.69 29.84
CA PHE A 70 -1.36 -57.53 30.09
C PHE A 70 -0.35 -56.73 30.89
N VAL A 71 0.03 -57.23 32.06
CA VAL A 71 1.15 -56.68 32.86
C VAL A 71 2.35 -57.56 32.59
N VAL A 72 3.38 -57.04 31.91
CA VAL A 72 4.68 -57.71 31.82
C VAL A 72 5.50 -57.27 33.02
N SER A 73 6.07 -58.24 33.75
CA SER A 73 6.88 -58.01 34.96
C SER A 73 8.19 -57.31 34.62
N ASN A 74 8.13 -55.99 34.37
CA ASN A 74 9.23 -55.01 34.38
C ASN A 74 8.68 -53.57 34.30
N GLY A 75 7.42 -53.34 34.70
CA GLY A 75 6.77 -52.03 34.67
C GLY A 75 6.21 -51.60 33.31
N TYR A 76 6.12 -52.52 32.34
CA TYR A 76 5.53 -52.25 31.03
C TYR A 76 4.15 -52.89 30.92
N GLU A 77 3.12 -52.06 30.71
CA GLU A 77 1.75 -52.49 30.43
C GLU A 77 1.56 -52.64 28.91
N ILE A 78 1.11 -53.81 28.46
CA ILE A 78 0.65 -54.04 27.09
C ILE A 78 -0.87 -54.14 27.17
N GLY A 79 -1.58 -53.06 26.83
CA GLY A 79 -3.03 -53.08 26.66
C GLY A 79 -3.35 -53.48 25.23
N LEU A 80 -4.07 -54.58 25.02
CA LEU A 80 -4.71 -54.86 23.74
C LEU A 80 -6.12 -54.27 23.79
N SER A 81 -6.27 -53.01 23.37
CA SER A 81 -7.59 -52.44 23.13
C SER A 81 -8.07 -52.86 21.75
N THR A 82 -9.26 -53.44 21.66
CA THR A 82 -9.94 -53.72 20.38
C THR A 82 -10.91 -52.61 19.99
N THR A 83 -11.16 -51.65 20.89
CA THR A 83 -12.09 -50.55 20.68
C THR A 83 -11.39 -49.47 19.87
N ARG A 84 -11.95 -49.18 18.69
CA ARG A 84 -11.45 -48.16 17.77
C ARG A 84 -12.19 -46.85 18.00
N HIS A 85 -11.44 -45.76 17.88
CA HIS A 85 -11.95 -44.40 17.88
C HIS A 85 -11.30 -43.62 16.74
N ILE A 86 -11.98 -42.56 16.30
CA ILE A 86 -11.58 -41.77 15.16
C ILE A 86 -11.21 -40.35 15.61
N ILE A 87 -10.14 -39.81 15.05
CA ILE A 87 -9.84 -38.39 15.09
C ILE A 87 -10.30 -37.81 13.75
N HIS A 88 -11.30 -36.94 13.79
CA HIS A 88 -11.80 -36.23 12.62
C HIS A 88 -11.19 -34.82 12.56
N TYR A 89 -10.60 -34.48 11.43
CA TYR A 89 -10.00 -33.17 11.17
C TYR A 89 -10.86 -32.39 10.19
N TYR A 90 -11.34 -31.20 10.58
CA TYR A 90 -12.19 -30.35 9.76
C TYR A 90 -11.50 -29.04 9.40
N ILE A 91 -11.68 -28.61 8.15
CA ILE A 91 -11.25 -27.29 7.64
C ILE A 91 -12.49 -26.65 7.01
N ALA A 92 -12.88 -25.47 7.49
CA ALA A 92 -14.08 -24.76 7.03
C ALA A 92 -15.32 -25.67 6.93
N ASP A 93 -15.62 -26.38 8.02
CA ASP A 93 -16.74 -27.33 8.16
C ASP A 93 -16.73 -28.54 7.20
N LYS A 94 -15.64 -28.75 6.46
CA LYS A 94 -15.43 -29.91 5.60
C LYS A 94 -14.38 -30.84 6.20
N GLU A 95 -14.69 -32.14 6.24
CA GLU A 95 -13.74 -33.15 6.69
C GLU A 95 -12.52 -33.18 5.74
N TYR A 96 -11.36 -32.87 6.30
CA TYR A 96 -10.07 -32.85 5.60
C TYR A 96 -9.41 -34.22 5.63
N ALA A 97 -9.40 -34.86 6.81
CA ALA A 97 -8.81 -36.16 7.04
C ALA A 97 -9.48 -36.85 8.25
N ALA A 98 -9.29 -38.16 8.35
CA ALA A 98 -9.67 -38.93 9.51
C ALA A 98 -8.66 -40.05 9.75
N ASP A 99 -8.22 -40.19 11.00
CA ASP A 99 -7.33 -41.28 11.43
C ASP A 99 -8.00 -42.16 12.47
N THR A 100 -7.80 -43.47 12.36
CA THR A 100 -8.39 -44.45 13.28
C THR A 100 -7.31 -45.04 14.18
N PHE A 101 -7.55 -44.98 15.49
CA PHE A 101 -6.66 -45.50 16.54
C PHE A 101 -7.42 -46.44 17.47
N TYR A 102 -6.72 -47.34 18.16
CA TYR A 102 -7.27 -48.06 19.29
C TYR A 102 -7.11 -47.25 20.58
N THR A 103 -8.01 -47.41 21.54
CA THR A 103 -7.88 -46.75 22.86
C THR A 103 -6.51 -47.01 23.48
N GLY A 104 -5.79 -45.96 23.88
CA GLY A 104 -4.47 -46.02 24.49
C GLY A 104 -3.30 -45.94 23.51
N ASP A 105 -3.54 -46.02 22.20
CA ASP A 105 -2.52 -45.86 21.17
C ASP A 105 -1.87 -44.47 21.27
N LEU A 106 -0.57 -44.41 20.98
CA LEU A 106 0.14 -43.13 20.89
C LEU A 106 -0.36 -42.37 19.65
N ILE A 107 -0.80 -41.13 19.83
CA ILE A 107 -1.25 -40.30 18.72
C ILE A 107 -0.02 -39.67 18.06
N ILE A 108 0.11 -39.86 16.74
CA ILE A 108 1.08 -39.16 15.90
C ILE A 108 0.31 -38.06 15.17
N PRO A 109 0.55 -36.77 15.45
CA PRO A 109 -0.12 -35.69 14.75
C PRO A 109 0.14 -35.74 13.25
N ILE A 110 -0.89 -35.46 12.45
CA ILE A 110 -0.73 -35.26 11.01
C ILE A 110 0.12 -34.01 10.73
N SER A 111 0.74 -33.96 9.56
CA SER A 111 1.38 -32.73 9.08
C SER A 111 0.35 -31.61 8.95
N ASP A 112 0.78 -30.38 9.26
CA ASP A 112 -0.07 -29.20 9.13
C ASP A 112 -0.72 -29.15 7.72
N PRO A 113 -2.05 -28.98 7.66
CA PRO A 113 -2.76 -28.97 6.39
C PRO A 113 -2.42 -27.72 5.58
N TYR A 114 -2.33 -27.89 4.25
CA TYR A 114 -2.34 -26.76 3.34
C TYR A 114 -3.77 -26.25 3.17
N ILE A 115 -4.03 -25.01 3.58
CA ILE A 115 -5.39 -24.41 3.57
C ILE A 115 -5.62 -23.52 2.34
N GLY A 116 -4.60 -23.36 1.50
CA GLY A 116 -4.66 -22.55 0.28
C GLY A 116 -3.86 -21.26 0.38
N HIS A 117 -3.97 -20.40 -0.62
CA HIS A 117 -3.18 -19.16 -0.72
C HIS A 117 -3.74 -17.99 0.09
N ASP A 118 -5.01 -18.07 0.47
CA ASP A 118 -5.75 -17.01 1.16
C ASP A 118 -5.77 -17.19 2.69
N SER A 119 -5.31 -18.35 3.19
CA SER A 119 -5.34 -18.67 4.62
C SER A 119 -4.20 -19.62 5.00
N ALA A 120 -3.75 -19.56 6.25
CA ALA A 120 -2.73 -20.46 6.80
C ALA A 120 -3.32 -21.15 8.00
N PHE A 121 -2.92 -22.41 8.14
CA PHE A 121 -3.14 -23.16 9.35
C PHE A 121 -2.29 -22.57 10.48
N ILE A 122 -2.93 -22.25 11.60
CA ILE A 122 -2.25 -21.80 12.82
C ILE A 122 -2.10 -22.99 13.78
N SER A 123 -3.21 -23.64 14.08
CA SER A 123 -3.27 -24.80 14.96
C SER A 123 -4.63 -25.49 14.84
N TRP A 124 -4.77 -26.63 15.50
CA TRP A 124 -6.10 -27.17 15.81
C TRP A 124 -6.71 -26.40 16.99
N ASP A 125 -8.04 -26.39 17.07
CA ASP A 125 -8.81 -25.74 18.15
C ASP A 125 -8.62 -26.40 19.52
N ASN A 126 -8.20 -27.67 19.53
CA ASN A 126 -7.92 -28.42 20.74
C ASN A 126 -6.53 -29.07 20.69
N VAL A 127 -5.91 -29.18 21.85
CA VAL A 127 -4.63 -29.88 22.02
C VAL A 127 -4.89 -31.38 21.97
N LEU A 128 -4.21 -32.09 21.06
CA LEU A 128 -4.27 -33.54 20.98
C LEU A 128 -3.69 -34.19 22.25
N PRO A 129 -4.38 -35.17 22.87
CA PRO A 129 -3.79 -35.95 23.95
C PRO A 129 -2.64 -36.81 23.41
N GLU A 130 -1.69 -37.17 24.27
CA GLU A 130 -0.57 -38.06 23.89
C GLU A 130 -1.07 -39.46 23.48
N ARG A 131 -2.21 -39.90 24.03
CA ARG A 131 -2.82 -41.20 23.77
C ARG A 131 -4.30 -41.11 23.44
N MET A 132 -4.77 -42.02 22.59
CA MET A 132 -6.17 -42.06 22.15
C MET A 132 -7.11 -42.37 23.32
N PRO A 133 -8.08 -41.50 23.64
CA PRO A 133 -9.06 -41.74 24.69
C PRO A 133 -10.14 -42.74 24.25
N SER A 134 -11.09 -43.04 25.13
CA SER A 134 -12.22 -43.94 24.86
C SER A 134 -13.40 -43.25 24.14
N ASN A 135 -13.11 -42.22 23.35
CA ASN A 135 -14.08 -41.46 22.59
C ASN A 135 -13.42 -40.88 21.34
N ASP A 136 -14.25 -40.57 20.34
CA ASP A 136 -13.80 -39.88 19.14
C ASP A 136 -13.40 -38.43 19.47
N ILE A 137 -12.47 -37.89 18.68
CA ILE A 137 -11.96 -36.52 18.80
C ILE A 137 -12.33 -35.79 17.52
N ILE A 138 -12.83 -34.56 17.67
CA ILE A 138 -13.08 -33.64 16.56
C ILE A 138 -12.14 -32.46 16.73
N LEU A 139 -11.40 -32.15 15.67
CA LEU A 139 -10.51 -31.00 15.61
C LEU A 139 -10.92 -30.10 14.46
N ASN A 140 -11.09 -28.81 14.76
CA ASN A 140 -11.32 -27.79 13.76
C ASN A 140 -10.04 -26.98 13.56
N ALA A 141 -9.66 -26.76 12.31
CA ALA A 141 -8.51 -25.92 12.00
C ALA A 141 -8.80 -24.47 12.41
N ILE A 142 -7.92 -23.91 13.24
CA ILE A 142 -7.79 -22.47 13.43
C ILE A 142 -6.93 -21.95 12.29
N VAL A 143 -7.52 -21.06 11.51
CA VAL A 143 -6.88 -20.45 10.35
C VAL A 143 -6.71 -18.96 10.57
N ASP A 144 -5.64 -18.40 10.04
CA ASP A 144 -5.48 -16.97 9.90
C ASP A 144 -5.72 -16.60 8.43
N GLU A 145 -6.44 -15.52 8.18
CA GLU A 145 -6.74 -15.06 6.82
C GLU A 145 -5.63 -14.12 6.35
N ARG A 146 -5.19 -14.30 5.11
CA ARG A 146 -4.18 -13.42 4.51
C ARG A 146 -4.84 -12.11 4.08
N THR A 147 -4.49 -11.04 4.76
CA THR A 147 -4.95 -9.68 4.43
C THR A 147 -3.89 -8.92 3.64
N TYR A 148 -4.36 -7.98 2.83
CA TYR A 148 -3.53 -7.15 1.98
C TYR A 148 -3.91 -5.71 2.17
N ASP A 149 -2.94 -4.88 2.54
CA ASP A 149 -3.15 -3.45 2.67
C ASP A 149 -2.58 -2.72 1.45
N LEU A 150 -3.43 -1.89 0.85
CA LEU A 150 -3.09 -1.02 -0.26
C LEU A 150 -2.96 0.42 0.25
N GLN A 151 -1.78 1.03 0.09
CA GLN A 151 -1.56 2.42 0.45
C GLN A 151 -1.48 3.29 -0.81
N LEU A 152 -2.40 4.25 -0.91
CA LEU A 152 -2.48 5.27 -1.97
C LEU A 152 -2.60 6.66 -1.32
N ALA A 153 -2.12 7.68 -2.01
CA ALA A 153 -2.38 9.06 -1.64
C ALA A 153 -3.82 9.47 -2.04
N GLU A 154 -4.38 10.46 -1.35
CA GLU A 154 -5.77 10.90 -1.58
C GLU A 154 -5.95 11.61 -2.94
N ASN A 155 -4.92 12.32 -3.40
CA ASN A 155 -4.96 13.10 -4.63
C ASN A 155 -3.62 12.99 -5.36
N TYR A 156 -3.68 12.86 -6.69
CA TYR A 156 -2.51 12.86 -7.55
C TYR A 156 -2.64 13.89 -8.66
N CYS A 157 -1.50 14.34 -9.16
CA CYS A 157 -1.39 15.30 -10.23
C CYS A 157 -0.85 14.69 -11.53
N PRO A 158 -1.20 15.25 -12.70
CA PRO A 158 -0.56 14.87 -13.95
C PRO A 158 0.97 14.93 -13.82
N GLY A 159 1.66 13.85 -14.21
CA GLY A 159 3.11 13.71 -14.04
C GLY A 159 3.57 13.11 -12.71
N ASP A 160 2.70 12.93 -11.72
CA ASP A 160 3.10 12.33 -10.43
C ASP A 160 3.49 10.85 -10.58
N THR A 161 4.41 10.42 -9.73
CA THR A 161 4.71 9.00 -9.55
C THR A 161 3.77 8.42 -8.48
N ILE A 162 2.90 7.50 -8.89
CA ILE A 162 2.08 6.71 -7.96
C ILE A 162 2.91 5.53 -7.46
N ASN A 163 3.09 5.48 -6.15
CA ASN A 163 3.69 4.33 -5.47
C ASN A 163 2.58 3.49 -4.86
N ILE A 164 2.35 2.31 -5.43
CA ILE A 164 1.50 1.28 -4.83
C ILE A 164 2.36 0.47 -3.89
N LYS A 165 2.08 0.59 -2.59
CA LYS A 165 2.65 -0.29 -1.59
C LYS A 165 1.62 -1.36 -1.23
N LEU A 166 2.03 -2.61 -1.36
CA LEU A 166 1.29 -3.77 -0.92
C LEU A 166 2.03 -4.44 0.23
N SER A 167 1.38 -4.54 1.38
CA SER A 167 1.86 -5.33 2.52
C SER A 167 0.95 -6.52 2.76
N SER A 168 1.56 -7.66 3.08
CA SER A 168 0.89 -8.88 3.51
C SER A 168 1.13 -9.07 5.00
N ASN A 169 0.12 -9.55 5.74
CA ASN A 169 0.27 -9.88 7.15
C ASN A 169 1.23 -11.05 7.41
N TRP A 170 1.57 -11.86 6.39
CA TRP A 170 2.59 -12.90 6.48
C TRP A 170 3.79 -12.68 5.56
N ALA A 171 4.94 -13.20 5.99
CA ALA A 171 6.19 -13.19 5.25
C ALA A 171 6.02 -13.84 3.86
N PRO A 172 6.62 -13.28 2.80
CA PRO A 172 6.16 -13.44 1.43
C PRO A 172 6.77 -14.66 0.72
N ASN A 173 7.19 -15.71 1.44
CA ASN A 173 8.05 -16.76 0.90
C ASN A 173 7.45 -17.51 -0.32
N ASP A 174 6.13 -17.47 -0.48
CA ASP A 174 5.42 -18.16 -1.57
C ASP A 174 5.04 -17.23 -2.73
N ILE A 175 5.26 -15.92 -2.61
CA ILE A 175 4.89 -14.93 -3.63
C ILE A 175 6.06 -14.71 -4.60
N GLU A 176 5.84 -15.02 -5.88
CA GLU A 176 6.84 -14.88 -6.94
C GLU A 176 6.90 -13.46 -7.51
N SER A 177 5.74 -12.84 -7.70
CA SER A 177 5.61 -11.52 -8.32
C SER A 177 4.22 -10.92 -8.11
N PHE A 178 4.08 -9.65 -8.47
CA PHE A 178 2.78 -9.06 -8.73
C PHE A 178 2.84 -8.33 -10.08
N SER A 179 1.69 -8.12 -10.72
CA SER A 179 1.55 -7.32 -11.92
C SER A 179 0.39 -6.34 -11.77
N LEU A 180 0.50 -5.21 -12.47
CA LEU A 180 -0.54 -4.19 -12.50
C LEU A 180 -1.07 -4.05 -13.93
N LYS A 181 -2.39 -4.01 -14.08
CA LYS A 181 -3.04 -3.68 -15.35
C LYS A 181 -4.01 -2.53 -15.13
N SER A 182 -3.86 -1.46 -15.89
CA SER A 182 -4.80 -0.34 -15.94
C SER A 182 -5.69 -0.43 -17.17
N ASP A 183 -6.89 0.15 -17.10
CA ASP A 183 -7.81 0.20 -18.24
C ASP A 183 -7.50 1.31 -19.24
N VAL A 184 -6.52 2.17 -18.93
CA VAL A 184 -6.02 3.18 -19.85
C VAL A 184 -4.71 2.66 -20.46
N ASP A 185 -4.68 2.47 -21.78
CA ASP A 185 -3.56 1.89 -22.55
C ASP A 185 -2.22 2.66 -22.46
N SER A 186 -2.16 3.77 -21.72
CA SER A 186 -1.03 4.72 -21.69
C SER A 186 -0.25 4.74 -20.36
N PHE A 187 -0.38 3.73 -19.50
CA PHE A 187 0.43 3.61 -18.28
C PHE A 187 1.64 2.69 -18.51
N PRO A 188 2.79 3.21 -18.98
CA PRO A 188 4.01 2.40 -18.97
C PRO A 188 4.37 2.12 -17.51
N ILE A 189 4.41 0.84 -17.15
CA ILE A 189 4.92 0.43 -15.84
C ILE A 189 6.42 0.78 -15.81
N ILE A 190 6.82 1.69 -14.92
CA ILE A 190 8.18 2.23 -14.91
C ILE A 190 9.11 1.37 -14.06
N THR A 191 8.60 0.79 -12.99
CA THR A 191 9.35 -0.15 -12.16
C THR A 191 8.41 -1.10 -11.43
N GLU A 192 8.63 -2.40 -11.60
CA GLU A 192 8.08 -3.44 -10.72
C GLU A 192 9.17 -3.88 -9.75
N LYS A 193 9.02 -3.56 -8.46
CA LYS A 193 9.89 -4.10 -7.43
C LYS A 193 9.13 -5.18 -6.68
N LYS A 194 9.44 -6.44 -7.00
CA LYS A 194 8.91 -7.63 -6.33
C LYS A 194 9.11 -7.57 -4.81
N PHE A 195 8.26 -8.29 -4.08
CA PHE A 195 8.43 -8.48 -2.63
C PHE A 195 9.88 -8.82 -2.31
N LYS A 196 10.53 -8.03 -1.45
CA LYS A 196 11.79 -8.47 -0.85
C LYS A 196 11.43 -9.44 0.28
N HIS A 197 12.06 -10.61 0.26
CA HIS A 197 11.88 -11.71 1.23
C HIS A 197 11.97 -11.26 2.71
N GLU A 198 12.64 -10.14 3.00
CA GLU A 198 12.95 -9.67 4.35
C GLU A 198 11.84 -8.81 4.99
N ASP A 199 11.04 -8.07 4.19
CA ASP A 199 10.17 -7.01 4.73
C ASP A 199 8.65 -7.24 4.51
N GLY A 200 8.26 -8.26 3.73
CA GLY A 200 6.83 -8.53 3.44
C GLY A 200 6.11 -7.43 2.64
N ILE A 201 6.87 -6.54 2.00
CA ILE A 201 6.38 -5.38 1.25
C ILE A 201 6.76 -5.49 -0.22
N ALA A 202 5.78 -5.29 -1.10
CA ALA A 202 5.96 -5.05 -2.54
C ALA A 202 5.68 -3.58 -2.87
N ILE A 203 6.42 -3.04 -3.84
CA ILE A 203 6.25 -1.67 -4.32
C ILE A 203 6.19 -1.67 -5.84
N ALA A 204 5.08 -1.17 -6.39
CA ALA A 204 4.95 -0.83 -7.80
C ALA A 204 4.98 0.68 -7.95
N SER A 205 5.72 1.18 -8.94
CA SER A 205 5.73 2.62 -9.24
C SER A 205 5.41 2.86 -10.71
N PHE A 206 4.48 3.77 -10.97
CA PHE A 206 4.14 4.23 -12.31
C PHE A 206 3.97 5.75 -12.32
N VAL A 207 4.23 6.38 -13.46
CA VAL A 207 4.08 7.84 -13.63
C VAL A 207 2.80 8.11 -14.37
N LEU A 208 2.02 9.05 -13.87
CA LEU A 208 0.85 9.58 -14.56
C LEU A 208 1.32 10.35 -15.80
N PRO A 209 0.75 10.11 -16.99
CA PRO A 209 1.01 10.92 -18.17
C PRO A 209 0.88 12.41 -17.88
N SER A 210 1.81 13.22 -18.37
CA SER A 210 1.82 14.68 -18.16
C SER A 210 0.78 15.42 -19.02
N ASN A 211 0.18 14.74 -20.01
CA ASN A 211 -0.76 15.32 -20.97
C ASN A 211 -2.24 15.14 -20.59
N TYR A 212 -2.55 14.90 -19.30
CA TYR A 212 -3.92 14.97 -18.76
C TYR A 212 -4.42 16.43 -18.70
N GLY A 213 -4.42 17.10 -19.84
CA GLY A 213 -4.76 18.53 -19.95
C GLY A 213 -6.26 18.80 -20.01
N LYS A 214 -7.14 17.78 -19.98
CA LYS A 214 -8.60 17.97 -19.96
C LYS A 214 -9.30 16.87 -19.16
N GLY A 215 -9.57 17.16 -17.89
CA GLY A 215 -10.54 16.41 -17.09
C GLY A 215 -9.91 15.33 -16.22
N GLY A 216 -9.95 15.53 -14.90
CA GLY A 216 -9.46 14.54 -13.94
C GLY A 216 -10.25 13.24 -14.04
N HIS A 217 -9.60 12.21 -14.59
CA HIS A 217 -10.15 10.87 -14.73
C HIS A 217 -9.72 10.02 -13.53
N ALA A 218 -10.65 9.19 -13.05
CA ALA A 218 -10.30 8.11 -12.15
C ALA A 218 -9.56 7.04 -12.97
N VAL A 219 -8.34 6.70 -12.56
CA VAL A 219 -7.59 5.60 -13.15
C VAL A 219 -7.95 4.34 -12.38
N SER A 220 -8.64 3.41 -13.02
CA SER A 220 -8.80 2.05 -12.49
C SER A 220 -7.55 1.24 -12.76
N ALA A 221 -7.13 0.50 -11.75
CA ALA A 221 -6.10 -0.51 -11.89
C ALA A 221 -6.49 -1.78 -11.15
N LYS A 222 -6.13 -2.90 -11.77
CA LYS A 222 -6.31 -4.25 -11.24
C LYS A 222 -4.94 -4.86 -11.02
N MET A 223 -4.70 -5.32 -9.80
CA MET A 223 -3.44 -5.96 -9.43
C MET A 223 -3.61 -7.48 -9.39
N THR A 224 -2.60 -8.20 -9.85
CA THR A 224 -2.54 -9.67 -9.77
C THR A 224 -1.32 -10.09 -8.97
N VAL A 225 -1.48 -10.93 -7.96
CA VAL A 225 -0.39 -11.55 -7.20
C VAL A 225 -0.15 -12.95 -7.76
N SER A 226 1.09 -13.28 -8.12
CA SER A 226 1.49 -14.59 -8.62
C SER A 226 2.39 -15.30 -7.60
N TYR A 227 2.16 -16.60 -7.42
CA TYR A 227 2.84 -17.45 -6.44
C TYR A 227 3.77 -18.44 -7.15
N PHE A 228 4.80 -18.93 -6.44
CA PHE A 228 5.82 -19.81 -7.02
C PHE A 228 5.29 -21.16 -7.52
N ASP A 229 4.14 -21.61 -7.02
CA ASP A 229 3.48 -22.83 -7.47
C ASP A 229 2.56 -22.60 -8.69
N GLY A 230 2.53 -21.38 -9.22
CA GLY A 230 1.76 -21.00 -10.40
C GLY A 230 0.37 -20.45 -10.11
N TYR A 231 -0.08 -20.42 -8.84
CA TYR A 231 -1.35 -19.79 -8.49
C TYR A 231 -1.32 -18.27 -8.71
N ARG A 232 -2.48 -17.70 -9.05
CA ARG A 232 -2.66 -16.26 -9.29
C ARG A 232 -3.91 -15.75 -8.59
N LYS A 233 -3.74 -14.69 -7.79
CA LYS A 233 -4.83 -13.98 -7.11
C LYS A 233 -5.06 -12.63 -7.77
N GLU A 234 -6.26 -12.41 -8.29
CA GLU A 234 -6.70 -11.10 -8.73
C GLU A 234 -7.21 -10.30 -7.52
N MET A 235 -6.61 -9.13 -7.30
CA MET A 235 -7.02 -8.22 -6.24
C MET A 235 -8.23 -7.39 -6.67
N LYS A 236 -8.94 -6.85 -5.68
CA LYS A 236 -10.02 -5.90 -5.93
C LYS A 236 -9.48 -4.72 -6.73
N GLU A 237 -10.23 -4.34 -7.76
CA GLU A 237 -9.97 -3.14 -8.54
C GLU A 237 -10.03 -1.90 -7.66
N PHE A 238 -9.09 -0.99 -7.87
CA PHE A 238 -9.04 0.28 -7.15
C PHE A 238 -8.93 1.43 -8.14
N SER A 239 -9.44 2.59 -7.73
CA SER A 239 -9.43 3.81 -8.52
C SER A 239 -8.59 4.88 -7.86
N VAL A 240 -7.78 5.57 -8.66
CA VAL A 240 -6.99 6.71 -8.24
C VAL A 240 -7.56 7.98 -8.86
N ASN A 241 -7.87 8.97 -8.04
CA ASN A 241 -8.33 10.27 -8.52
C ASN A 241 -7.13 11.12 -8.96
N VAL A 242 -7.14 11.50 -10.24
CA VAL A 242 -6.15 12.44 -10.80
C VAL A 242 -6.80 13.81 -10.94
N GLY A 243 -6.16 14.83 -10.39
CA GLY A 243 -6.58 16.22 -10.50
C GLY A 243 -6.38 16.82 -11.90
N TYR A 244 -6.87 18.04 -12.09
CA TYR A 244 -6.59 18.83 -13.30
C TYR A 244 -5.16 19.39 -13.26
N ASP A 245 -4.59 19.61 -14.43
CA ASP A 245 -3.26 20.21 -14.55
C ASP A 245 -3.20 21.62 -13.89
N LYS A 246 -2.04 21.95 -13.33
CA LYS A 246 -1.75 23.25 -12.71
C LYS A 246 -1.91 24.42 -13.68
N GLU A 247 -1.83 24.18 -15.00
CA GLU A 247 -2.04 25.18 -16.05
C GLU A 247 -3.45 25.80 -16.03
N PHE A 248 -4.43 25.16 -15.39
CA PHE A 248 -5.76 25.73 -15.20
C PHE A 248 -5.80 26.84 -14.14
N ILE A 249 -4.73 27.03 -13.36
CA ILE A 249 -4.54 28.22 -12.55
C ILE A 249 -3.76 29.23 -13.40
N THR A 250 -4.39 30.35 -13.71
CA THR A 250 -3.81 31.36 -14.60
C THR A 250 -3.58 32.65 -13.84
N PRO A 251 -2.32 33.07 -13.66
CA PRO A 251 -1.99 34.38 -13.12
C PRO A 251 -2.48 35.51 -14.01
N LYS A 252 -2.98 36.57 -13.39
CA LYS A 252 -3.40 37.83 -14.00
C LYS A 252 -2.65 38.99 -13.33
N VAL A 253 -2.81 40.18 -13.91
CA VAL A 253 -2.18 41.40 -13.37
C VAL A 253 -2.72 41.72 -11.97
N GLY A 254 -1.86 42.25 -11.08
CA GLY A 254 -2.27 42.73 -9.76
C GLY A 254 -2.35 41.65 -8.67
N ASN A 255 -1.48 40.63 -8.74
CA ASN A 255 -1.46 39.50 -7.80
C ASN A 255 -2.79 38.74 -7.75
N VAL A 256 -3.40 38.57 -8.93
CA VAL A 256 -4.66 37.87 -9.11
C VAL A 256 -4.39 36.53 -9.78
N ILE A 257 -5.06 35.48 -9.34
CA ILE A 257 -5.14 34.19 -10.03
C ILE A 257 -6.60 33.82 -10.24
N THR A 258 -6.87 33.10 -11.32
CA THR A 258 -8.19 32.58 -11.64
C THR A 258 -8.08 31.15 -12.10
N VAL A 259 -9.16 30.40 -11.89
CA VAL A 259 -9.36 29.12 -12.58
C VAL A 259 -9.81 29.40 -14.01
N ASP A 260 -9.13 28.85 -15.01
CA ASP A 260 -9.56 28.89 -16.41
C ASP A 260 -10.66 27.85 -16.69
N ASP A 261 -11.19 27.80 -17.92
CA ASP A 261 -12.24 26.85 -18.28
C ASP A 261 -11.68 25.42 -18.35
N ILE A 262 -12.04 24.61 -17.36
CA ILE A 262 -11.65 23.20 -17.25
C ILE A 262 -12.45 22.27 -18.18
N GLY A 263 -13.40 22.81 -18.96
CA GLY A 263 -14.18 22.06 -19.94
C GLY A 263 -15.42 21.37 -19.38
N GLU A 264 -15.76 21.59 -18.10
CA GLU A 264 -16.99 21.12 -17.47
C GLU A 264 -17.55 22.15 -16.48
N PRO A 265 -18.86 22.11 -16.15
CA PRO A 265 -19.45 23.03 -15.18
C PRO A 265 -18.84 22.89 -13.78
N VAL A 266 -18.40 24.01 -13.22
CA VAL A 266 -17.93 24.11 -11.83
C VAL A 266 -18.97 24.83 -10.99
N TYR A 267 -19.34 24.23 -9.86
CA TYR A 267 -20.36 24.74 -8.95
C TYR A 267 -19.78 25.38 -7.69
N THR A 268 -18.62 24.93 -7.23
CA THR A 268 -17.94 25.46 -6.04
C THR A 268 -16.44 25.55 -6.25
N TYR A 269 -15.82 26.49 -5.54
CA TYR A 269 -14.37 26.64 -5.45
C TYR A 269 -13.97 26.67 -3.99
N GLN A 270 -12.76 26.18 -3.71
CA GLN A 270 -12.09 26.37 -2.43
C GLN A 270 -10.58 26.48 -2.73
N TRP A 271 -10.03 27.68 -2.60
CA TRP A 271 -8.60 27.90 -2.79
C TRP A 271 -7.80 27.31 -1.64
N GLN A 272 -6.60 26.84 -1.99
CA GLN A 272 -5.62 26.33 -1.07
C GLN A 272 -4.25 26.96 -1.34
N LYS A 273 -3.46 27.10 -0.28
CA LYS A 273 -2.08 27.53 -0.34
C LYS A 273 -1.22 26.55 0.43
N ASP A 274 -0.18 26.04 -0.22
CA ASP A 274 0.78 25.08 0.34
C ASP A 274 0.09 23.85 0.95
N GLY A 275 -1.05 23.44 0.39
CA GLY A 275 -1.86 22.30 0.82
C GLY A 275 -2.95 22.61 1.86
N GLU A 276 -3.00 23.83 2.40
CA GLU A 276 -4.00 24.24 3.39
C GLU A 276 -5.12 25.08 2.78
N ASN A 277 -6.36 24.88 3.23
CA ASN A 277 -7.50 25.69 2.79
C ASN A 277 -7.32 27.15 3.19
N LEU A 278 -7.52 28.06 2.23
CA LEU A 278 -7.67 29.49 2.49
C LEU A 278 -9.14 29.76 2.90
N PRO A 279 -9.41 30.08 4.18
CA PRO A 279 -10.79 30.16 4.67
C PRO A 279 -11.59 31.25 3.97
N GLY A 280 -12.78 30.92 3.47
CA GLY A 280 -13.69 31.87 2.80
C GLY A 280 -13.38 32.13 1.34
N GLU A 281 -12.22 31.70 0.84
CA GLU A 281 -11.80 31.88 -0.55
C GLU A 281 -12.49 30.88 -1.49
N THR A 282 -13.75 31.18 -1.80
CA THR A 282 -14.69 30.30 -2.52
C THR A 282 -15.10 30.82 -3.90
N ASN A 283 -14.47 31.89 -4.36
CA ASN A 283 -14.70 32.48 -5.67
C ASN A 283 -13.77 31.86 -6.72
N LYS A 284 -14.19 31.92 -8.00
CA LYS A 284 -13.36 31.52 -9.15
C LYS A 284 -12.03 32.28 -9.25
N ILE A 285 -12.02 33.52 -8.74
CA ILE A 285 -10.89 34.44 -8.74
C ILE A 285 -10.41 34.60 -7.31
N TYR A 286 -9.10 34.55 -7.10
CA TYR A 286 -8.42 34.86 -5.84
C TYR A 286 -7.41 36.00 -6.05
N GLN A 287 -7.29 36.88 -5.06
CA GLN A 287 -6.34 37.98 -5.07
C GLN A 287 -5.67 38.11 -3.71
N ASP A 288 -4.34 38.28 -3.71
CA ASP A 288 -3.59 38.62 -2.51
C ASP A 288 -2.80 39.91 -2.74
N GLU A 289 -3.21 40.99 -2.06
CA GLU A 289 -2.52 42.28 -2.15
C GLU A 289 -1.06 42.20 -1.69
N LYS A 290 -0.72 41.23 -0.83
CA LYS A 290 0.63 41.00 -0.32
C LYS A 290 1.49 40.15 -1.27
N GLY A 291 0.94 39.72 -2.40
CA GLY A 291 1.65 38.95 -3.42
C GLY A 291 1.34 37.45 -3.38
N LEU A 292 1.49 36.83 -4.54
CA LEU A 292 1.25 35.40 -4.73
C LEU A 292 2.58 34.64 -4.68
N ASN A 293 3.07 34.42 -3.45
CA ASN A 293 4.22 33.55 -3.20
C ASN A 293 3.77 32.27 -2.49
N GLY A 294 4.05 31.11 -3.09
CA GLY A 294 3.68 29.78 -2.59
C GLY A 294 3.09 28.88 -3.68
N ALA A 295 2.75 27.65 -3.32
CA ALA A 295 2.03 26.73 -4.20
C ALA A 295 0.53 26.88 -4.02
N TYR A 296 -0.19 27.26 -5.07
CA TYR A 296 -1.65 27.44 -5.03
C TYR A 296 -2.35 26.26 -5.72
N SER A 297 -3.34 25.67 -5.06
CA SER A 297 -4.24 24.66 -5.62
C SER A 297 -5.69 25.06 -5.39
N VAL A 298 -6.63 24.42 -6.09
CA VAL A 298 -8.06 24.70 -5.94
C VAL A 298 -8.83 23.40 -5.89
N ILE A 299 -9.68 23.22 -4.87
CA ILE A 299 -10.69 22.17 -4.88
C ILE A 299 -11.92 22.73 -5.60
N VAL A 300 -12.31 22.09 -6.70
CA VAL A 300 -13.49 22.43 -7.49
C VAL A 300 -14.57 21.37 -7.29
N GLY A 301 -15.81 21.81 -7.08
CA GLY A 301 -16.97 20.92 -7.08
C GLY A 301 -17.61 20.86 -8.47
N THR A 302 -17.65 19.68 -9.07
CA THR A 302 -18.30 19.42 -10.36
C THR A 302 -19.45 18.42 -10.17
N ALA A 303 -20.11 18.04 -11.27
CA ALA A 303 -21.20 17.06 -11.22
C ALA A 303 -20.71 15.66 -10.78
N GLU A 304 -19.43 15.36 -11.00
CA GLU A 304 -18.80 14.08 -10.64
C GLU A 304 -18.25 14.07 -9.20
N GLY A 305 -18.32 15.19 -8.48
CA GLY A 305 -17.83 15.34 -7.12
C GLY A 305 -16.74 16.40 -6.98
N LEU A 306 -15.94 16.27 -5.91
CA LEU A 306 -14.82 17.18 -5.66
C LEU A 306 -13.56 16.71 -6.41
N LYS A 307 -12.92 17.64 -7.11
CA LYS A 307 -11.67 17.40 -7.83
C LYS A 307 -10.68 18.52 -7.51
N THR A 308 -9.39 18.21 -7.57
CA THR A 308 -8.32 19.19 -7.28
C THR A 308 -7.72 19.69 -8.59
N ILE A 309 -7.53 21.00 -8.72
CA ILE A 309 -6.59 21.59 -9.68
C ILE A 309 -5.23 21.65 -9.01
N CYS A 310 -4.27 21.01 -9.65
CA CYS A 310 -2.98 20.72 -9.06
C CYS A 310 -2.16 21.95 -8.67
N PRO A 311 -1.28 21.85 -7.66
CA PRO A 311 -0.53 22.98 -7.16
C PRO A 311 0.31 23.66 -8.25
N GLN A 312 0.09 24.96 -8.45
CA GLN A 312 0.92 25.82 -9.25
C GLN A 312 1.83 26.64 -8.33
N SER A 313 3.14 26.41 -8.42
CA SER A 313 4.11 27.23 -7.70
C SER A 313 4.21 28.62 -8.32
N LEU A 314 3.79 29.62 -7.57
CA LEU A 314 3.83 31.02 -7.97
C LEU A 314 4.84 31.77 -7.09
N TYR A 315 5.68 32.55 -7.74
CA TYR A 315 6.68 33.39 -7.09
C TYR A 315 6.54 34.81 -7.60
N PHE A 316 5.47 35.47 -7.17
CA PHE A 316 5.31 36.91 -7.32
C PHE A 316 5.83 37.58 -6.05
N ALA A 317 7.08 38.03 -6.06
CA ALA A 317 7.58 38.85 -4.98
C ALA A 317 6.79 40.16 -4.94
N ALA A 318 6.01 40.39 -3.88
CA ALA A 318 5.69 41.74 -3.49
C ALA A 318 7.03 42.45 -3.17
N ALA A 319 7.31 43.54 -3.90
CA ALA A 319 8.43 44.47 -3.70
C ALA A 319 9.78 44.26 -4.43
N ASP A 320 9.88 43.49 -5.52
CA ASP A 320 11.11 43.45 -6.35
C ASP A 320 10.96 43.92 -7.81
N LYS A 321 9.79 44.44 -8.24
CA LYS A 321 9.70 45.10 -9.55
C LYS A 321 10.27 46.51 -9.45
N LYS A 322 11.57 46.64 -9.72
CA LYS A 322 12.20 47.92 -10.05
C LYS A 322 11.58 48.47 -11.32
N GLY A 323 11.05 49.70 -11.29
CA GLY A 323 10.47 50.35 -12.46
C GLY A 323 9.69 51.61 -12.14
N PHE A 324 8.99 52.15 -13.12
CA PHE A 324 8.00 53.20 -12.88
C PHE A 324 6.72 52.57 -12.32
N SER A 325 6.11 53.25 -11.35
CA SER A 325 4.81 52.91 -10.72
C SER A 325 3.66 52.80 -11.73
N THR A 326 3.76 53.50 -12.87
CA THR A 326 2.74 53.53 -13.92
C THR A 326 3.37 53.20 -15.28
N GLU A 327 2.68 52.39 -16.08
CA GLU A 327 3.13 52.04 -17.43
C GLU A 327 2.85 53.17 -18.44
N SER A 328 1.81 53.98 -18.19
CA SER A 328 1.57 55.21 -18.94
C SER A 328 0.84 56.28 -18.14
N VAL A 329 1.11 57.56 -18.45
CA VAL A 329 0.48 58.73 -17.83
C VAL A 329 0.02 59.71 -18.90
N ILE A 330 -1.14 60.35 -18.69
CA ILE A 330 -1.64 61.44 -19.53
C ILE A 330 -1.55 62.73 -18.72
N VAL A 331 -0.89 63.75 -19.26
CA VAL A 331 -0.62 65.03 -18.58
C VAL A 331 -0.95 66.21 -19.49
N LYS A 332 -1.10 67.40 -18.92
CA LYS A 332 -1.28 68.62 -19.71
C LYS A 332 0.06 69.20 -20.13
N HIS A 333 0.09 69.83 -21.31
CA HIS A 333 1.29 70.53 -21.76
C HIS A 333 1.67 71.70 -20.83
N GLY A 334 2.96 71.80 -20.51
CA GLY A 334 3.51 72.92 -19.73
C GLY A 334 3.20 72.89 -18.22
N GLU A 335 2.47 71.89 -17.71
CA GLU A 335 2.26 71.68 -16.28
C GLU A 335 3.30 70.67 -15.72
N ASP A 336 3.69 70.88 -14.46
CA ASP A 336 4.54 69.93 -13.74
C ASP A 336 3.75 68.66 -13.40
N PHE A 337 4.39 67.50 -13.53
CA PHE A 337 3.81 66.22 -13.16
C PHE A 337 4.87 65.28 -12.57
N ASP A 338 4.43 64.39 -11.70
CA ASP A 338 5.30 63.47 -10.99
C ASP A 338 5.25 62.06 -11.58
N LEU A 339 6.43 61.43 -11.66
CA LEU A 339 6.60 60.01 -11.89
C LEU A 339 7.30 59.38 -10.69
N THR A 340 6.83 58.21 -10.25
CA THR A 340 7.45 57.51 -9.11
C THR A 340 8.18 56.26 -9.58
N LEU A 341 9.43 56.10 -9.15
CA LEU A 341 10.27 54.92 -9.33
C LEU A 341 10.16 54.00 -8.12
N ASP A 342 9.51 52.85 -8.31
CA ASP A 342 9.30 51.84 -7.28
C ASP A 342 10.44 50.82 -7.27
N GLY A 343 10.71 50.27 -6.09
CA GLY A 343 11.70 49.20 -5.89
C GLY A 343 13.17 49.64 -5.90
N PHE A 344 13.50 50.94 -6.02
CA PHE A 344 14.89 51.42 -5.99
C PHE A 344 15.33 51.94 -4.61
N THR A 345 16.57 51.65 -4.24
CA THR A 345 17.25 52.29 -3.08
C THR A 345 17.89 53.63 -3.48
N ALA A 346 18.17 54.49 -2.50
CA ALA A 346 18.78 55.81 -2.75
C ALA A 346 20.13 55.71 -3.50
N ASP A 347 20.94 54.70 -3.21
CA ASP A 347 22.24 54.50 -3.87
C ASP A 347 22.12 53.93 -5.28
N GLU A 348 21.01 53.27 -5.60
CA GLU A 348 20.71 52.79 -6.95
C GLU A 348 20.21 53.94 -7.84
N LEU A 349 19.41 54.85 -7.29
CA LEU A 349 18.96 56.05 -8.01
C LEU A 349 20.14 56.92 -8.44
N LYS A 350 21.12 57.14 -7.54
CA LYS A 350 22.35 57.90 -7.83
C LYS A 350 23.21 57.33 -8.96
N LYS A 351 23.08 56.03 -9.25
CA LYS A 351 23.84 55.33 -10.29
C LYS A 351 23.16 55.36 -11.66
N GLY A 352 21.94 55.90 -11.74
CA GLY A 352 21.18 55.99 -12.98
C GLY A 352 20.90 57.42 -13.42
N GLU A 353 20.25 57.51 -14.57
CA GLU A 353 19.81 58.77 -15.18
C GLU A 353 18.44 58.60 -15.81
N ILE A 354 17.66 59.67 -15.81
CA ILE A 354 16.39 59.78 -16.50
C ILE A 354 16.63 60.45 -17.85
N ILE A 355 16.16 59.80 -18.89
CA ILE A 355 16.26 60.26 -20.26
C ILE A 355 14.86 60.31 -20.84
N VAL A 356 14.47 61.47 -21.39
CA VAL A 356 13.14 61.66 -21.98
C VAL A 356 13.30 61.78 -23.49
N PHE A 357 12.65 60.89 -24.22
CA PHE A 357 12.61 60.90 -25.68
C PHE A 357 11.24 61.32 -26.18
N ASP A 358 11.20 62.09 -27.26
CA ASP A 358 9.97 62.29 -28.03
C ASP A 358 9.65 61.05 -28.90
N TYR A 359 8.50 61.07 -29.57
CA TYR A 359 8.07 60.01 -30.47
C TYR A 359 8.98 59.76 -31.69
N LYS A 360 9.91 60.69 -31.98
CA LYS A 360 10.92 60.56 -33.05
C LYS A 360 12.24 60.01 -32.52
N GLY A 361 12.35 59.77 -31.21
CA GLY A 361 13.57 59.31 -30.56
C GLY A 361 14.60 60.41 -30.30
N SER A 362 14.22 61.68 -30.42
CA SER A 362 15.07 62.82 -30.06
C SER A 362 14.96 63.12 -28.57
N LEU A 363 16.04 63.59 -27.95
CA LEU A 363 16.03 64.01 -26.55
C LEU A 363 15.10 65.21 -26.37
N ALA A 364 14.04 65.05 -25.58
CA ALA A 364 13.07 66.09 -25.27
C ALA A 364 13.53 67.00 -24.12
N LEU A 365 14.31 66.45 -23.19
CA LEU A 365 14.91 67.15 -22.05
C LEU A 365 16.38 66.75 -21.91
N ALA A 366 17.17 67.60 -21.25
CA ALA A 366 18.50 67.20 -20.80
C ALA A 366 18.41 66.03 -19.80
N PRO A 367 19.37 65.08 -19.79
CA PRO A 367 19.35 63.96 -18.85
C PRO A 367 19.32 64.43 -17.38
N ILE A 368 18.49 63.78 -16.56
CA ILE A 368 18.26 64.16 -15.16
C ILE A 368 18.82 63.07 -14.25
N LYS A 369 19.57 63.47 -13.21
CA LYS A 369 19.98 62.53 -12.15
C LYS A 369 18.93 62.53 -11.03
N PRO A 370 18.21 61.43 -10.78
CA PRO A 370 17.20 61.39 -9.75
C PRO A 370 17.85 61.43 -8.36
N ALA A 371 17.43 62.39 -7.53
CA ALA A 371 17.81 62.47 -6.12
C ALA A 371 16.90 61.60 -5.25
N ASP A 372 15.62 61.51 -5.61
CA ASP A 372 14.56 60.81 -4.90
C ASP A 372 13.77 59.88 -5.84
N ARG A 373 12.86 59.09 -5.25
CA ARG A 373 11.98 58.18 -6.00
C ARG A 373 10.96 58.92 -6.87
N THR A 374 10.58 60.12 -6.47
CA THR A 374 9.64 60.97 -7.20
C THR A 374 10.42 61.91 -8.12
N ILE A 375 10.07 61.93 -9.39
CA ILE A 375 10.69 62.76 -10.43
C ILE A 375 9.62 63.67 -10.98
N THR A 376 9.80 64.98 -10.78
CA THR A 376 8.94 66.00 -11.36
C THR A 376 9.46 66.39 -12.74
N LEU A 377 8.59 66.33 -13.75
CA LEU A 377 8.89 66.69 -15.13
C LEU A 377 7.91 67.75 -15.63
N ASN A 378 8.35 68.55 -16.59
CA ASN A 378 7.50 69.48 -17.33
C ASN A 378 7.77 69.33 -18.83
N LEU A 379 6.73 69.08 -19.62
CA LEU A 379 6.83 68.89 -21.06
C LEU A 379 5.93 69.91 -21.77
N SER A 380 6.54 70.87 -22.46
CA SER A 380 5.83 72.03 -23.01
C SER A 380 5.12 71.78 -24.36
N HIS A 381 5.39 70.65 -25.02
CA HIS A 381 4.81 70.34 -26.33
C HIS A 381 3.87 69.14 -26.25
N VAL A 382 2.76 69.22 -26.97
CA VAL A 382 1.80 68.13 -27.12
C VAL A 382 2.43 66.99 -27.92
N GLY A 383 2.28 65.75 -27.45
CA GLY A 383 2.87 64.59 -28.10
C GLY A 383 3.02 63.37 -27.20
N ALA A 384 3.55 62.30 -27.78
CA ALA A 384 3.93 61.09 -27.05
C ALA A 384 5.42 61.13 -26.72
N TYR A 385 5.73 60.76 -25.49
CA TYR A 385 7.08 60.70 -24.93
C TYR A 385 7.34 59.34 -24.29
N VAL A 386 8.60 58.94 -24.30
CA VAL A 386 9.10 57.79 -23.54
C VAL A 386 10.07 58.32 -22.49
N VAL A 387 9.74 58.09 -21.23
CA VAL A 387 10.64 58.39 -20.11
C VAL A 387 11.36 57.10 -19.74
N ALA A 388 12.68 57.14 -19.74
CA ALA A 388 13.53 55.99 -19.45
C ALA A 388 14.43 56.28 -18.24
N PHE A 389 14.43 55.39 -17.24
CA PHE A 389 15.47 55.34 -16.21
C PHE A 389 16.51 54.30 -16.61
N THR A 390 17.78 54.70 -16.72
CA THR A 390 18.88 53.81 -17.14
C THR A 390 19.96 53.69 -16.08
N GLN A 391 20.42 52.48 -15.82
CA GLN A 391 21.55 52.18 -14.92
C GLN A 391 22.62 51.43 -15.72
N GLY A 392 23.60 52.17 -16.25
CA GLY A 392 24.62 51.62 -17.15
C GLY A 392 24.07 51.17 -18.51
N LYS A 393 24.85 50.37 -19.25
CA LYS A 393 24.57 50.06 -20.67
C LYS A 393 23.42 49.06 -20.93
N HIS A 394 22.97 48.31 -19.91
CA HIS A 394 22.10 47.14 -20.13
C HIS A 394 20.81 47.12 -19.30
N LYS A 395 20.58 48.10 -18.41
CA LYS A 395 19.36 48.16 -17.59
C LYS A 395 18.60 49.45 -17.88
N ARG A 396 17.39 49.29 -18.42
CA ARG A 396 16.49 50.39 -18.77
C ARG A 396 15.08 50.05 -18.33
N TYR A 397 14.44 51.00 -17.65
CA TYR A 397 13.04 50.94 -17.22
C TYR A 397 12.32 52.08 -17.91
N THR A 398 11.12 51.86 -18.45
CA THR A 398 10.44 52.86 -19.28
C THR A 398 8.98 53.04 -18.88
N THR A 399 8.48 54.26 -19.03
CA THR A 399 7.05 54.58 -18.98
C THR A 399 6.71 55.51 -20.14
N LYS A 400 5.45 55.46 -20.59
CA LYS A 400 4.94 56.30 -21.67
C LYS A 400 4.21 57.51 -21.11
N VAL A 401 4.56 58.72 -21.58
CA VAL A 401 3.83 59.94 -21.22
C VAL A 401 3.13 60.49 -22.46
N ILE A 402 1.84 60.76 -22.35
CA ILE A 402 1.05 61.42 -23.40
C ILE A 402 0.72 62.82 -22.91
N VAL A 403 1.31 63.82 -23.55
CA VAL A 403 1.05 65.22 -23.25
C VAL A 403 -0.08 65.70 -24.17
N LYS A 404 -1.14 66.24 -23.57
CA LYS A 404 -2.31 66.79 -24.27
C LYS A 404 -2.43 68.30 -24.11
#